data_AF-A0A8S8XP70-F1
#
_entry.id   AF-A0A8S8XP70-F1
#
_cell.length_a   1.000
_cell.length_b   1.000
_cell.length_c   1.000
_cell.angle_alpha   90.00
_cell.angle_beta   90.00
_cell.angle_gamma   90.00
#
_symmetry.space_group_name_H-M   'P 1'
#
loop_
_entity.id
_entity.type
_entity.pdbx_description
1 polymer ?
#
loop_
_entity_poly.entity_id
_entity_poly.type
_entity_poly.pdbx_seq_one_letter_code
_entity_poly.pdbx_strand_id
1 'polypeptide(L)' 'MIMTDRFINGNQSNDGQPTGAAAGADWLGGDLEGVTSKIQSGYFADLGVNVLWLTPFNTNAQGTGLAADGCP' A
#
# COMPACT_ATOMS: atom_id res chain seq x y z
N MET A 1 -2.22 11.84 -4.59
CA MET A 1 -1.25 10.77 -4.28
C MET A 1 -2.03 9.59 -3.72
N ILE A 2 -1.76 8.38 -4.19
CA ILE A 2 -2.39 7.14 -3.74
C ILE A 2 -1.38 6.40 -2.86
N MET A 3 -1.82 6.02 -1.67
CA MET A 3 -1.10 5.10 -0.81
C MET A 3 -1.53 3.69 -1.16
N THR A 4 -0.68 2.94 -1.87
CA THR A 4 -1.04 1.65 -2.48
C THR A 4 -1.61 0.69 -1.44
N ASP A 5 -0.92 0.53 -0.29
CA ASP A 5 -1.36 -0.32 0.83
C ASP A 5 -2.72 0.06 1.44
N ARG A 6 -3.16 1.31 1.29
CA ARG A 6 -4.41 1.82 1.88
C ARG A 6 -5.53 2.01 0.89
N PHE A 7 -5.32 1.67 -0.38
CA PHE A 7 -6.28 1.96 -1.43
C PHE A 7 -7.24 0.80 -1.66
N ILE A 8 -6.75 -0.34 -2.15
CA ILE A 8 -7.58 -1.51 -2.44
C ILE A 8 -6.70 -2.76 -2.54
N ASN A 9 -7.14 -3.85 -1.91
CA ASN A 9 -6.54 -5.18 -2.00
C ASN A 9 -7.16 -5.92 -3.19
N GLY A 10 -6.41 -6.04 -4.29
CA GLY A 10 -6.82 -6.79 -5.48
C GLY A 10 -6.43 -8.27 -5.45
N ASN A 11 -5.41 -8.64 -4.67
CA ASN A 11 -4.89 -9.99 -4.60
C ASN A 11 -4.40 -10.37 -3.19
N GLN A 12 -5.27 -11.03 -2.44
CA GLN A 12 -4.97 -11.54 -1.09
C GLN A 12 -3.85 -12.59 -1.02
N SER A 13 -3.45 -13.19 -2.15
CA SER A 13 -2.34 -14.16 -2.15
C SER A 13 -0.97 -13.50 -2.01
N ASN A 14 -0.87 -12.19 -2.24
CA ASN A 14 0.37 -11.42 -2.08
C ASN A 14 0.45 -10.70 -0.72
N ASP A 15 -0.56 -10.87 0.15
CA ASP A 15 -0.60 -10.22 1.46
C ASP A 15 0.54 -10.74 2.36
N GLY A 16 1.32 -9.80 2.90
CA GLY A 16 2.37 -10.08 3.86
C GLY A 16 1.81 -10.52 5.21
N GLN A 17 2.65 -11.18 6.01
CA GLN A 17 2.33 -11.41 7.42
C GLN A 17 2.34 -10.07 8.19
N PRO A 18 1.52 -9.93 9.24
CA PRO A 18 1.57 -8.77 10.13
C PRO A 18 2.98 -8.57 10.67
N THR A 19 3.46 -7.32 10.65
CA THR A 19 4.81 -6.97 11.12
C THR A 19 4.89 -6.84 12.63
N GLY A 20 3.75 -6.83 13.32
CA GLY A 20 3.66 -6.56 14.76
C GLY A 20 3.74 -5.06 15.09
N ALA A 21 3.69 -4.19 14.08
CA ALA A 21 3.57 -2.75 14.25
C ALA A 21 2.20 -2.36 14.82
N ALA A 22 2.07 -1.10 15.26
CA ALA A 22 0.77 -0.55 15.60
C ALA A 22 -0.19 -0.67 14.39
N ALA A 23 -1.49 -0.87 14.63
CA ALA A 23 -2.47 -1.17 13.58
C ALA A 23 -2.52 -0.13 12.44
N GLY A 24 -2.16 1.13 12.68
CA GLY A 24 -2.08 2.17 11.63
C GLY A 24 -0.80 2.14 10.80
N ALA A 25 0.24 1.46 11.28
CA ALA A 25 1.56 1.33 10.65
C ALA A 25 1.78 -0.05 10.01
N ASP A 26 0.95 -1.04 10.33
CA ASP A 26 1.02 -2.36 9.70
C ASP A 26 0.37 -2.35 8.30
N TRP A 27 0.61 -3.43 7.56
CA TRP A 27 0.04 -3.65 6.22
C TRP A 27 -1.48 -3.82 6.29
N LEU A 28 -2.20 -3.15 5.39
CA LEU A 28 -3.66 -3.32 5.20
C LEU A 28 -4.00 -4.07 3.91
N GLY A 29 -2.99 -4.47 3.13
CA GLY A 29 -3.13 -5.38 1.99
C GLY A 29 -3.44 -4.68 0.66
N GLY A 30 -3.38 -3.36 0.62
CA GLY A 30 -3.55 -2.66 -0.66
C GLY A 30 -2.38 -2.92 -1.61
N ASP A 31 -2.68 -3.17 -2.88
CA ASP A 31 -1.70 -3.67 -3.83
C ASP A 31 -1.82 -3.04 -5.23
N LEU A 32 -0.83 -3.32 -6.09
CA LEU A 32 -0.80 -2.80 -7.46
C LEU A 32 -1.85 -3.48 -8.35
N GLU A 33 -2.23 -4.71 -8.06
CA GLU A 33 -3.28 -5.41 -8.81
C GLU A 33 -4.64 -4.74 -8.61
N GLY A 34 -4.94 -4.34 -7.38
CA GLY A 34 -6.13 -3.59 -7.03
C GLY A 34 -6.14 -2.19 -7.66
N VAL A 35 -5.00 -1.48 -7.65
CA VAL A 35 -4.87 -0.20 -8.38
C VAL A 35 -5.10 -0.40 -9.88
N THR A 36 -4.53 -1.46 -10.47
CA THR A 36 -4.69 -1.82 -11.88
C THR A 36 -6.15 -2.11 -12.22
N SER A 37 -6.85 -2.85 -11.37
CA SER A 37 -8.29 -3.10 -11.50
C SER A 37 -9.09 -1.80 -11.54
N LYS A 38 -8.75 -0.81 -10.70
CA LYS A 38 -9.43 0.50 -10.71
C LYS A 38 -9.14 1.31 -11.96
N ILE A 39 -7.92 1.26 -12.48
CA ILE A 39 -7.58 1.85 -13.79
C ILE A 39 -8.44 1.21 -14.89
N GLN A 40 -8.49 -0.12 -14.95
CA GLN A 40 -9.26 -0.86 -15.96
C GLN A 40 -10.76 -0.65 -15.84
N SER A 41 -11.28 -0.44 -14.63
CA SER A 41 -12.70 -0.17 -14.40
C SER A 41 -13.17 1.21 -14.86
N GLY A 42 -12.25 2.10 -15.27
CA GLY A 42 -12.58 3.48 -15.66
C GLY A 42 -12.71 4.46 -14.47
N TYR A 43 -12.60 4.00 -13.23
CA TYR A 43 -12.76 4.82 -12.02
C TYR A 43 -11.99 6.15 -12.04
N PHE A 44 -10.72 6.13 -12.44
CA PHE A 44 -9.91 7.35 -12.51
C PHE A 44 -10.24 8.23 -13.71
N ALA A 45 -10.66 7.62 -14.82
CA ALA A 45 -11.10 8.35 -16.02
C ALA A 45 -12.41 9.10 -15.76
N ASP A 46 -13.36 8.46 -15.08
CA ASP A 46 -14.64 9.07 -14.68
C ASP A 46 -14.43 10.24 -13.70
N LEU A 47 -13.39 10.15 -12.87
CA LEU A 47 -12.98 11.22 -11.96
C LEU A 47 -12.20 12.34 -12.66
N GLY A 48 -11.81 12.17 -13.93
CA GLY A 48 -11.00 13.13 -14.69
C GLY A 48 -9.51 13.14 -14.29
N VAL A 49 -9.02 12.09 -13.64
CA VAL A 49 -7.62 11.96 -13.22
C VAL A 49 -6.78 11.39 -14.36
N ASN A 50 -5.72 12.11 -14.74
CA ASN A 50 -4.82 11.70 -15.82
C ASN A 50 -3.46 11.14 -15.35
N VAL A 51 -3.09 11.39 -14.08
CA VAL A 51 -1.80 10.97 -13.52
C VAL A 51 -1.98 10.43 -12.11
N LEU A 52 -1.40 9.27 -11.85
CA LEU A 52 -1.36 8.67 -10.52
C LEU A 52 0.05 8.80 -9.93
N TRP A 53 0.15 9.39 -8.75
CA TRP A 53 1.36 9.36 -7.94
C TRP A 53 1.19 8.31 -6.85
N LEU A 54 1.99 7.25 -6.89
CA LEU A 54 1.94 6.09 -5.99
C LEU A 54 3.05 6.13 -4.94
N THR A 55 2.90 5.33 -3.88
CA THR A 55 3.97 5.04 -2.92
C THR A 55 5.15 4.30 -3.56
N PRO A 56 6.37 4.41 -3.01
CA PRO A 56 7.54 3.71 -3.53
C PRO A 56 7.35 2.20 -3.64
N PHE A 57 7.92 1.58 -4.68
CA PHE A 57 7.74 0.15 -5.01
C PHE A 57 8.94 -0.73 -4.64
N ASN A 58 9.94 -0.16 -3.99
CA ASN A 58 11.11 -0.89 -3.52
C ASN A 58 10.75 -1.87 -2.40
N THR A 59 11.55 -2.92 -2.25
CA THR A 59 11.45 -3.82 -1.11
C THR A 59 11.57 -3.04 0.19
N ASN A 60 10.52 -3.11 1.02
CA ASN A 60 10.50 -2.50 2.34
C ASN A 60 11.21 -3.40 3.37
N ALA A 61 11.55 -2.82 4.52
CA ALA A 61 12.07 -3.58 5.63
C ALA A 61 11.04 -4.64 6.08
N GLN A 62 11.54 -5.83 6.43
CA GLN A 62 10.69 -6.99 6.78
C GLN A 62 10.22 -7.00 8.23
N GLY A 63 10.46 -5.92 8.99
CA GLY A 63 10.09 -5.84 10.40
C GLY A 63 10.15 -4.41 10.91
N THR A 64 9.71 -4.25 12.15
CA THR A 64 9.82 -2.98 12.88
C THR A 64 11.23 -2.85 13.46
N GLY A 65 11.91 -1.77 13.11
CA GLY A 65 13.19 -1.40 13.72
C GLY A 65 12.95 -0.42 14.86
N LEU A 66 13.66 -0.58 15.97
CA LEU A 66 13.74 0.47 16.99
C LEU A 66 14.37 1.70 16.36
N ALA A 67 13.82 2.88 16.67
CA ALA A 67 14.47 4.12 16.32
C ALA A 67 15.86 4.18 17.00
N ALA A 68 16.83 4.83 16.35
CA ALA A 68 18.22 4.86 16.81
C ALA A 68 18.40 5.54 18.20
N ASP A 69 17.38 6.25 18.66
CA ASP A 69 17.29 6.89 19.97
C ASP A 69 16.77 5.94 21.08
N GLY A 70 16.48 4.67 20.76
CA GLY A 70 16.10 3.66 21.74
C GLY A 70 14.71 3.89 22.36
N CYS A 71 13.89 4.75 21.76
CA CYS A 71 12.50 4.91 22.16
C CYS A 71 11.64 3.83 21.46
N PRO A 72 10.81 3.08 22.21
CA PRO A 72 9.90 2.09 21.62
C PRO A 72 8.79 2.72 20.77
#